data_AF-A0A965GRK1-F1
#
_entry.id   AF-A0A965GRK1-F1
#
_cell.length_a   1.000
_cell.length_b   1.000
_cell.length_c   1.000
_cell.angle_alpha   90.00
_cell.angle_beta   90.00
_cell.angle_gamma   90.00
#
_symmetry.space_group_name_H-M   'P 1'
#
loop_
_entity.id
_entity.type
_entity.pdbx_description
1 polymer ?
#
loop_
_entity_poly.entity_id
_entity_poly.type
_entity_poly.pdbx_seq_one_letter_code
_entity_poly.pdbx_strand_id
1 'polypeptide(L)'
;MQRLTPSGAIGILVTAILGGVTWYYCSNPGIYEKLWVIVGHNAAIYVAFAMNATYAIYRWHKNPEGFTILEAPVQIAATTIAIALIYPLFYYTSANIDDVEIWNGHATSAIHEEAWTERVHKTCDTHDSKGKVTGHYDCSYNQFHPPAWSVRTSNGSTETFNTNTSVYDAYVSRFGNQRQTGTGHAGQISVGDGRTFETDYHEGDTESLVPTAAEHAYVNYVKGAQLSLHRRSLGNEKGFEKFFVPYPCTHPGPFGPVEFNHVIVKGAPVPDAWMKAVDERLDRELAYLGKTRQVNVMVYVVGTDDRSFLPALDAKWANGKKNDVTVIVGAPAFPEVAWADIQAWTETDLFHVSLRDAVEEMKDVGDADAFIDTIVNQVKLPPGKGGYDRKPMEEYEYLASEIELPLWAHAFVWIICGSLAWILGWALENNDFRDGGSGSYDHNYSSPRSYNRKQRGY
;
A
#
# COMPACT_ATOMS: atom_id res chain seq x y z
N MET A 1 7.26 35.89 -20.36
CA MET A 1 6.44 34.70 -20.05
C MET A 1 5.92 34.13 -21.35
N GLN A 2 6.53 33.06 -21.88
CA GLN A 2 5.95 32.32 -23.01
C GLN A 2 4.75 31.55 -22.47
N ARG A 3 3.56 31.76 -23.07
CA ARG A 3 2.37 30.98 -22.73
C ARG A 3 2.61 29.55 -23.22
N LEU A 4 2.54 28.58 -22.30
CA LEU A 4 2.46 27.16 -22.66
C LEU A 4 1.33 27.00 -23.68
N THR A 5 1.64 26.41 -24.82
CA THR A 5 0.60 26.00 -25.77
C THR A 5 -0.29 24.95 -25.09
N PRO A 6 -1.58 24.85 -25.44
CA PRO A 6 -2.48 23.83 -24.90
C PRO A 6 -1.90 22.40 -25.02
N SER A 7 -1.14 22.12 -26.08
CA SER A 7 -0.41 20.86 -26.27
C SER A 7 0.69 20.63 -25.24
N GLY A 8 1.44 21.67 -24.88
CA GLY A 8 2.47 21.59 -23.84
C GLY A 8 1.90 21.33 -22.44
N ALA A 9 0.74 21.93 -22.13
CA ALA A 9 0.06 21.69 -20.86
C ALA A 9 -0.44 20.24 -20.71
N ILE A 10 -0.98 19.66 -21.80
CA ILE A 10 -1.45 18.27 -21.83
C ILE A 10 -0.27 17.29 -21.70
N GLY A 11 0.84 17.53 -22.39
CA GLY A 11 2.05 16.71 -22.28
C GLY A 11 2.58 16.66 -20.84
N ILE A 12 2.67 17.81 -20.17
CA ILE A 12 3.11 17.89 -18.76
C ILE A 12 2.17 17.10 -17.85
N LEU A 13 0.86 17.21 -18.02
CA LEU A 13 -0.13 16.47 -17.23
C LEU A 13 0.02 14.96 -17.39
N VAL A 14 0.15 14.48 -18.64
CA VAL A 14 0.34 13.05 -18.92
C VAL A 14 1.63 12.54 -18.29
N THR A 15 2.75 13.26 -18.44
CA THR A 15 4.02 12.86 -17.84
C THR A 15 3.95 12.85 -16.31
N ALA A 16 3.25 13.82 -15.70
CA ALA A 16 3.03 13.84 -14.26
C ALA A 16 2.19 12.65 -13.77
N ILE A 17 1.11 12.30 -14.50
CA ILE A 17 0.27 11.13 -14.17
C ILE A 17 1.09 9.84 -14.31
N LEU A 18 1.74 9.62 -15.45
CA LEU A 18 2.54 8.41 -15.67
C LEU A 18 3.70 8.32 -14.67
N GLY A 19 4.37 9.44 -14.38
CA GLY A 19 5.43 9.51 -13.37
C GLY A 19 4.93 9.16 -11.97
N GLY A 20 3.76 9.67 -11.57
CA GLY A 20 3.12 9.34 -10.30
C GLY A 20 2.74 7.86 -10.19
N VAL A 21 2.18 7.29 -11.26
CA VAL A 21 1.81 5.86 -11.32
C VAL A 21 3.04 4.97 -11.29
N THR A 22 4.09 5.30 -12.06
CA THR A 22 5.36 4.58 -12.02
C THR A 22 5.99 4.65 -10.63
N TRP A 23 6.03 5.83 -10.01
CA TRP A 23 6.53 6.00 -8.66
C TRP A 23 5.75 5.15 -7.64
N TYR A 24 4.43 5.12 -7.74
CA TYR A 24 3.57 4.28 -6.90
C TYR A 24 3.93 2.79 -7.01
N TYR A 25 4.10 2.27 -8.23
CA TYR A 25 4.47 0.86 -8.43
C TYR A 25 5.90 0.53 -8.02
N CYS A 26 6.85 1.44 -8.25
CA CYS A 26 8.23 1.26 -7.77
C CYS A 26 8.30 1.25 -6.24
N SER A 27 7.38 1.96 -5.58
CA SER A 27 7.28 1.96 -4.11
C SER A 27 6.54 0.74 -3.55
N ASN A 28 5.78 0.02 -4.39
CA ASN A 28 4.94 -1.12 -3.99
C ASN A 28 5.06 -2.32 -4.95
N PRO A 29 6.26 -2.89 -5.16
CA PRO A 29 6.50 -3.89 -6.20
C PRO A 29 5.65 -5.16 -6.03
N GLY A 30 5.43 -5.62 -4.78
CA GLY A 30 4.66 -6.83 -4.52
C GLY A 30 3.15 -6.72 -4.81
N ILE A 31 2.57 -5.51 -4.73
CA ILE A 31 1.18 -5.28 -5.14
C ILE A 31 1.11 -5.26 -6.67
N TYR A 32 2.06 -4.59 -7.32
CA TYR A 32 2.11 -4.47 -8.77
C TYR A 32 2.21 -5.83 -9.47
N GLU A 33 3.07 -6.73 -8.99
CA GLU A 33 3.21 -8.09 -9.52
C GLU A 33 1.88 -8.84 -9.51
N LYS A 34 1.15 -8.81 -8.38
CA LYS A 34 -0.17 -9.44 -8.23
C LYS A 34 -1.23 -8.83 -9.13
N LEU A 35 -1.23 -7.50 -9.28
CA LEU A 35 -2.16 -6.84 -10.21
C LEU A 35 -1.89 -7.25 -11.66
N TRP A 36 -0.64 -7.50 -12.04
CA TRP A 36 -0.31 -7.98 -13.39
C TRP A 36 -0.79 -9.39 -13.66
N VAL A 37 -0.83 -10.26 -12.65
CA VAL A 37 -1.47 -11.56 -12.79
C VAL A 37 -2.94 -11.36 -13.17
N ILE A 38 -3.67 -10.50 -12.45
CA ILE A 38 -5.09 -10.20 -12.75
C ILE A 38 -5.25 -9.63 -14.16
N VAL A 39 -4.50 -8.58 -14.48
CA VAL A 39 -4.56 -7.90 -15.76
C VAL A 39 -4.21 -8.83 -16.93
N GLY A 40 -3.21 -9.70 -16.75
CA GLY A 40 -2.74 -10.65 -17.75
C GLY A 40 -3.78 -11.72 -18.11
N HIS A 41 -4.72 -12.01 -17.22
CA HIS A 41 -5.83 -12.94 -17.48
C HIS A 41 -7.05 -12.28 -18.14
N ASN A 42 -7.10 -10.94 -18.22
CA ASN A 42 -8.26 -10.24 -18.77
C ASN A 42 -8.08 -9.93 -20.26
N ALA A 43 -9.02 -10.36 -21.11
CA ALA A 43 -8.93 -10.13 -22.56
C ALA A 43 -8.91 -8.63 -22.97
N ALA A 44 -9.47 -7.73 -22.15
CA ALA A 44 -9.63 -6.33 -22.52
C ALA A 44 -8.30 -5.57 -22.66
N ILE A 45 -7.24 -5.96 -21.94
CA ILE A 45 -5.92 -5.32 -22.11
C ILE A 45 -5.33 -5.68 -23.48
N TYR A 46 -5.48 -6.92 -23.93
CA TYR A 46 -5.01 -7.34 -25.25
C TYR A 46 -5.79 -6.67 -26.37
N VAL A 47 -7.11 -6.46 -26.18
CA VAL A 47 -7.93 -5.65 -27.09
C VAL A 47 -7.40 -4.21 -27.15
N ALA A 48 -7.07 -3.61 -26.00
CA ALA A 48 -6.50 -2.26 -25.96
C ALA A 48 -5.14 -2.17 -26.69
N PHE A 49 -4.26 -3.16 -26.50
CA PHE A 49 -2.99 -3.24 -27.24
C PHE A 49 -3.21 -3.39 -28.75
N ALA A 50 -4.14 -4.25 -29.17
CA ALA A 50 -4.47 -4.44 -30.57
C ALA A 50 -5.03 -3.14 -31.19
N MET A 51 -5.96 -2.47 -30.50
CA MET A 51 -6.53 -1.19 -30.95
C MET A 51 -5.45 -0.12 -31.10
N ASN A 52 -4.52 -0.01 -30.15
CA ASN A 52 -3.38 0.90 -30.23
C ASN A 52 -2.50 0.63 -31.46
N ALA A 53 -2.14 -0.64 -31.69
CA ALA A 53 -1.33 -1.03 -32.85
C ALA A 53 -2.05 -0.75 -34.17
N THR A 54 -3.33 -1.12 -34.28
CA THR A 54 -4.15 -0.84 -35.47
C THR A 54 -4.27 0.66 -35.71
N TYR A 55 -4.40 1.47 -34.66
CA TYR A 55 -4.49 2.92 -34.78
C TYR A 55 -3.21 3.56 -35.34
N ALA A 56 -2.03 3.14 -34.85
CA ALA A 56 -0.74 3.61 -35.36
C ALA A 56 -0.53 3.21 -36.84
N ILE A 57 -0.89 1.97 -37.21
CA ILE A 57 -0.82 1.49 -38.60
C ILE A 57 -1.77 2.27 -39.51
N TYR A 58 -3.00 2.52 -39.04
CA TYR A 58 -3.98 3.33 -39.76
C TYR A 58 -3.46 4.74 -40.05
N ARG A 59 -2.83 5.40 -39.06
CA ARG A 59 -2.22 6.71 -39.25
C ARG A 59 -1.11 6.70 -40.29
N TRP A 60 -0.19 5.74 -40.18
CA TRP A 60 0.87 5.56 -41.17
C TRP A 60 0.33 5.40 -42.59
N HIS A 61 -0.74 4.61 -42.76
CA HIS A 61 -1.35 4.44 -44.08
C HIS A 61 -2.06 5.69 -44.60
N LYS A 62 -2.72 6.45 -43.72
CA LYS A 62 -3.50 7.64 -44.09
C LYS A 62 -2.63 8.86 -44.39
N ASN A 63 -1.52 9.04 -43.67
CA ASN A 63 -0.61 10.15 -43.86
C ASN A 63 0.87 9.69 -43.78
N PRO A 64 1.38 8.97 -44.79
CA PRO A 64 2.74 8.46 -44.75
C PRO A 64 3.82 9.56 -44.80
N GLU A 65 3.49 10.74 -45.34
CA GLU A 65 4.39 11.89 -45.43
C GLU A 65 4.53 12.62 -44.08
N GLY A 66 3.46 12.69 -43.28
CA GLY A 66 3.47 13.27 -41.93
C GLY A 66 3.81 12.28 -40.83
N PHE A 67 3.53 10.99 -41.00
CA PHE A 67 3.77 9.95 -40.00
C PHE A 67 4.55 8.78 -40.60
N THR A 68 5.85 8.70 -40.31
CA THR A 68 6.74 7.67 -40.84
C THR A 68 6.46 6.30 -40.23
N ILE A 69 6.88 5.25 -40.94
CA ILE A 69 6.87 3.88 -40.40
C ILE A 69 7.73 3.72 -39.14
N LEU A 70 8.72 4.60 -38.91
CA LEU A 70 9.56 4.57 -37.70
C LEU A 70 8.89 5.23 -36.49
N GLU A 71 7.95 6.16 -36.71
CA GLU A 71 7.16 6.79 -35.66
C GLU A 71 6.07 5.85 -35.12
N ALA A 72 5.58 4.91 -35.94
CA ALA A 72 4.59 3.91 -35.52
C ALA A 72 5.04 3.07 -34.31
N PRO A 73 6.23 2.41 -34.31
CA PRO A 73 6.75 1.72 -33.14
C PRO A 73 6.88 2.58 -31.89
N VAL A 74 7.28 3.86 -32.04
CA VAL A 74 7.44 4.78 -30.91
C VAL A 74 6.07 5.08 -30.28
N GLN A 75 5.06 5.40 -31.09
CA GLN A 75 3.70 5.63 -30.60
C GLN A 75 3.13 4.37 -29.93
N ILE A 76 3.32 3.20 -30.56
CA ILE A 76 2.86 1.92 -30.02
C ILE A 76 3.51 1.67 -28.66
N ALA A 77 4.83 1.75 -28.57
CA ALA A 77 5.57 1.50 -27.33
C ALA A 77 5.15 2.46 -26.20
N ALA A 78 5.12 3.76 -26.47
CA ALA A 78 4.73 4.75 -25.47
C ALA A 78 3.29 4.54 -24.96
N THR A 79 2.34 4.28 -25.87
CA THR A 79 0.95 4.04 -25.49
C THR A 79 0.76 2.69 -24.79
N THR A 80 1.49 1.65 -25.20
CA THR A 80 1.49 0.34 -24.53
C THR A 80 1.99 0.45 -23.10
N ILE A 81 3.06 1.22 -22.85
CA ILE A 81 3.53 1.50 -21.48
C ILE A 81 2.43 2.20 -20.67
N ALA A 82 1.74 3.19 -21.25
CA ALA A 82 0.66 3.87 -20.55
C ALA A 82 -0.53 2.92 -20.24
N ILE A 83 -0.95 2.09 -21.20
CA ILE A 83 -1.98 1.07 -21.00
C ILE A 83 -1.56 0.12 -19.87
N ALA A 84 -0.31 -0.37 -19.91
CA ALA A 84 0.29 -1.25 -18.93
C ALA A 84 0.35 -0.64 -17.52
N LEU A 85 0.50 0.68 -17.40
CA LEU A 85 0.50 1.36 -16.11
C LEU A 85 -0.92 1.68 -15.60
N ILE A 86 -1.84 2.05 -16.50
CA ILE A 86 -3.19 2.51 -16.13
C ILE A 86 -4.10 1.33 -15.78
N TYR A 87 -4.05 0.23 -16.54
CA TYR A 87 -4.93 -0.92 -16.29
C TYR A 87 -4.83 -1.49 -14.86
N PRO A 88 -3.63 -1.80 -14.34
CA PRO A 88 -3.48 -2.31 -12.98
C PRO A 88 -4.02 -1.34 -11.91
N LEU A 89 -3.87 -0.03 -12.13
CA LEU A 89 -4.38 1.01 -11.22
C LEU A 89 -5.91 0.98 -11.15
N PHE A 90 -6.58 0.80 -12.29
CA PHE A 90 -8.03 0.67 -12.33
C PHE A 90 -8.50 -0.62 -11.66
N TYR A 91 -7.80 -1.74 -11.85
CA TYR A 91 -8.10 -2.96 -11.09
C TYR A 91 -7.99 -2.74 -9.59
N TYR A 92 -6.89 -2.12 -9.15
CA TYR A 92 -6.68 -1.81 -7.74
C TYR A 92 -7.79 -0.94 -7.15
N THR A 93 -8.21 0.11 -7.86
CA THR A 93 -9.18 1.09 -7.35
C THR A 93 -10.65 0.72 -7.58
N SER A 94 -10.95 -0.14 -8.57
CA SER A 94 -12.32 -0.36 -9.05
C SER A 94 -12.78 -1.82 -8.97
N ALA A 95 -11.87 -2.80 -8.81
CA ALA A 95 -12.23 -4.20 -8.71
C ALA A 95 -12.44 -4.68 -7.25
N ASN A 96 -12.31 -3.79 -6.26
CA ASN A 96 -12.48 -4.11 -4.83
C ASN A 96 -11.61 -5.30 -4.38
N ILE A 97 -10.34 -5.27 -4.79
CA ILE A 97 -9.34 -6.31 -4.52
C ILE A 97 -8.38 -5.93 -3.40
N ASP A 98 -8.43 -4.69 -2.93
CA ASP A 98 -7.65 -4.23 -1.81
C ASP A 98 -8.25 -4.74 -0.50
N ASP A 99 -7.37 -5.18 0.40
CA ASP A 99 -7.75 -5.55 1.75
C ASP A 99 -6.55 -5.38 2.70
N VAL A 100 -6.80 -5.46 3.99
CA VAL A 100 -5.81 -5.23 5.04
C VAL A 100 -5.77 -6.41 5.99
N GLU A 101 -4.57 -6.83 6.38
CA GLU A 101 -4.33 -7.80 7.46
C GLU A 101 -3.69 -7.11 8.67
N ILE A 102 -3.94 -7.64 9.87
CA ILE A 102 -3.37 -7.10 11.12
C ILE A 102 -2.17 -7.93 11.55
N TRP A 103 -0.99 -7.32 11.57
CA TRP A 103 0.24 -7.97 12.03
C TRP A 103 0.48 -7.63 13.49
N ASN A 104 0.25 -8.61 14.36
CA ASN A 104 0.54 -8.49 15.78
C ASN A 104 1.99 -8.84 16.08
N GLY A 105 2.57 -8.05 16.97
CA GLY A 105 3.95 -8.15 17.43
C GLY A 105 4.14 -7.37 18.72
N HIS A 106 5.37 -7.00 19.02
CA HIS A 106 5.70 -6.09 20.09
C HIS A 106 6.77 -5.10 19.67
N ALA A 107 6.84 -3.96 20.35
CA ALA A 107 7.93 -3.01 20.19
C ALA A 107 9.25 -3.62 20.68
N THR A 108 10.30 -3.50 19.87
CA THR A 108 11.65 -3.98 20.20
C THR A 108 12.57 -2.84 20.61
N SER A 109 12.44 -1.67 19.99
CA SER A 109 13.13 -0.46 20.44
C SER A 109 12.40 0.81 20.00
N ALA A 110 12.64 1.91 20.71
CA ALA A 110 12.26 3.26 20.29
C ALA A 110 13.51 4.13 20.17
N ILE A 111 13.55 4.95 19.12
CA ILE A 111 14.71 5.71 18.69
C ILE A 111 14.34 7.18 18.59
N HIS A 112 15.21 8.02 19.13
CA HIS A 112 15.16 9.47 19.02
C HIS A 112 16.44 9.96 18.35
N GLU A 113 16.31 10.69 17.25
CA GLU A 113 17.39 11.45 16.64
C GLU A 113 17.19 12.93 16.92
N GLU A 114 18.19 13.57 17.51
CA GLU A 114 18.17 15.01 17.74
C GLU A 114 18.20 15.77 16.41
N ALA A 115 17.66 17.00 16.43
CA ALA A 115 17.82 17.91 15.30
C ALA A 115 19.31 18.17 15.04
N TRP A 116 19.67 18.32 13.76
CA TRP A 116 21.03 18.71 13.39
C TRP A 116 21.07 19.58 12.14
N THR A 117 22.19 20.25 11.90
CA THR A 117 22.39 21.07 10.69
C THR A 117 23.73 20.75 10.07
N GLU A 118 23.73 20.36 8.80
CA GLU A 118 24.95 20.12 8.01
C GLU A 118 25.23 21.21 7.01
N ARG A 119 26.52 21.36 6.69
CA ARG A 119 26.95 22.14 5.53
C ARG A 119 27.01 21.23 4.33
N VAL A 120 26.04 21.36 3.42
CA VAL A 120 26.07 20.64 2.15
C VAL A 120 27.01 21.40 1.23
N HIS A 121 28.19 20.82 0.98
CA HIS A 121 29.14 21.38 0.04
C HIS A 121 28.67 21.19 -1.40
N LYS A 122 28.43 22.29 -2.10
CA LYS A 122 27.95 22.25 -3.49
C LYS A 122 28.68 23.28 -4.33
N THR A 123 29.22 22.84 -5.45
CA THR A 123 29.76 23.72 -6.49
C THR A 123 28.70 23.92 -7.56
N CYS A 124 28.40 25.17 -7.88
CA CYS A 124 27.44 25.54 -8.92
C CYS A 124 28.15 26.16 -10.12
N ASP A 125 27.53 26.02 -11.28
CA ASP A 125 28.05 26.53 -12.54
C ASP A 125 27.38 27.86 -12.90
N THR A 126 28.16 28.81 -13.40
CA THR A 126 27.62 29.97 -14.12
C THR A 126 27.58 29.66 -15.60
N HIS A 127 26.45 29.92 -16.26
CA HIS A 127 26.30 29.69 -17.70
C HIS A 127 26.20 31.02 -18.46
N ASP A 128 26.77 31.08 -19.66
CA ASP A 128 26.51 32.19 -20.58
C ASP A 128 25.10 32.11 -21.20
N SER A 129 24.73 33.10 -22.01
CA SER A 129 23.44 33.17 -22.70
C SER A 129 23.22 32.04 -23.74
N LYS A 130 24.22 31.17 -23.97
CA LYS A 130 24.16 30.01 -24.86
C LYS A 130 24.22 28.69 -24.08
N GLY A 131 24.16 28.74 -22.75
CA GLY A 131 24.19 27.57 -21.87
C GLY A 131 25.59 26.98 -21.61
N LYS A 132 26.66 27.62 -22.10
CA LYS A 132 28.02 27.15 -21.88
C LYS A 132 28.48 27.52 -20.47
N VAL A 133 29.03 26.56 -19.73
CA VAL A 133 29.63 26.80 -18.41
C VAL A 133 30.81 27.78 -18.57
N THR A 134 30.76 28.86 -17.80
CA THR A 134 31.73 29.98 -17.82
C THR A 134 32.55 30.08 -16.54
N GLY A 135 32.13 29.39 -15.47
CA GLY A 135 32.79 29.40 -14.19
C GLY A 135 32.09 28.49 -13.19
N HIS A 136 32.79 28.23 -12.09
CA HIS A 136 32.29 27.50 -10.95
C HIS A 136 32.31 28.42 -9.72
N TYR A 137 31.30 28.35 -8.88
CA TYR A 137 31.25 29.07 -7.61
C TYR A 137 30.75 28.16 -6.50
N ASP A 138 31.17 28.45 -5.27
CA ASP A 138 30.67 27.76 -4.09
C ASP A 138 29.22 28.22 -3.81
N CYS A 139 28.28 27.29 -3.93
CA CYS A 139 26.88 27.46 -3.59
C CYS A 139 26.47 26.53 -2.44
N SER A 140 27.43 26.18 -1.58
CA SER A 140 27.18 25.42 -0.36
C SER A 140 26.11 26.10 0.48
N TYR A 141 25.25 25.29 1.08
CA TYR A 141 24.16 25.78 1.91
C TYR A 141 24.06 24.93 3.18
N ASN A 142 23.39 25.49 4.19
CA ASN A 142 23.13 24.79 5.42
C ASN A 142 21.80 24.06 5.29
N GLN A 143 21.80 22.74 5.49
CA GLN A 143 20.59 21.93 5.48
C GLN A 143 20.22 21.58 6.92
N PHE A 144 19.02 21.99 7.33
CA PHE A 144 18.47 21.67 8.64
C PHE A 144 17.70 20.35 8.58
N HIS A 145 17.99 19.46 9.52
CA HIS A 145 17.30 18.20 9.72
C HIS A 145 16.52 18.27 11.05
N PRO A 146 15.18 18.18 11.03
CA PRO A 146 14.36 18.23 12.24
C PRO A 146 14.61 16.99 13.12
N PRO A 147 14.26 17.04 14.42
CA PRO A 147 14.34 15.85 15.25
C PRO A 147 13.37 14.79 14.74
N ALA A 148 13.76 13.53 14.87
CA ALA A 148 12.97 12.38 14.44
C ALA A 148 12.77 11.40 15.59
N TRP A 149 11.61 10.75 15.60
CA TRP A 149 11.31 9.66 16.53
C TRP A 149 10.72 8.51 15.74
N SER A 150 11.15 7.30 16.08
CA SER A 150 10.71 6.10 15.39
C SER A 150 10.71 4.89 16.31
N VAL A 151 9.81 3.95 16.08
CA VAL A 151 9.72 2.71 16.87
C VAL A 151 9.89 1.51 15.96
N ARG A 152 10.69 0.53 16.39
CA ARG A 152 10.89 -0.76 15.70
C ARG A 152 10.02 -1.83 16.37
N THR A 153 9.45 -2.71 15.56
CA THR A 153 8.61 -3.82 16.04
C THR A 153 9.29 -5.18 15.84
N SER A 154 8.69 -6.23 16.39
CA SER A 154 9.14 -7.60 16.22
C SER A 154 8.86 -8.16 14.82
N ASN A 155 7.99 -7.54 14.03
CA ASN A 155 7.57 -8.08 12.73
C ASN A 155 8.61 -7.89 11.62
N GLY A 156 9.64 -7.09 11.85
CA GLY A 156 10.79 -6.96 10.94
C GLY A 156 11.54 -5.66 11.13
N SER A 157 12.80 -5.61 10.67
CA SER A 157 13.65 -4.42 10.75
C SER A 157 13.16 -3.24 9.90
N THR A 158 12.21 -3.47 9.00
CA THR A 158 11.61 -2.46 8.12
C THR A 158 10.29 -1.91 8.63
N GLU A 159 9.67 -2.53 9.64
CA GLU A 159 8.45 -2.00 10.23
C GLU A 159 8.85 -0.95 11.27
N THR A 160 8.82 0.30 10.81
CA THR A 160 9.14 1.46 11.62
C THR A 160 8.06 2.51 11.38
N PHE A 161 7.45 2.99 12.46
CA PHE A 161 6.50 4.11 12.38
C PHE A 161 7.11 5.36 13.01
N ASN A 162 6.88 6.49 12.33
CA ASN A 162 7.28 7.79 12.84
C ASN A 162 6.39 8.18 14.02
N THR A 163 7.00 8.76 15.04
CA THR A 163 6.29 9.15 16.26
C THR A 163 6.73 10.52 16.76
N ASN A 164 6.37 10.87 18.00
CA ASN A 164 6.68 12.12 18.64
C ASN A 164 7.34 11.91 20.02
N THR A 165 7.77 13.01 20.63
CA THR A 165 8.45 13.01 21.93
C THR A 165 7.65 12.30 23.03
N SER A 166 6.33 12.53 23.12
CA SER A 166 5.49 11.93 24.17
C SER A 166 5.46 10.41 24.09
N VAL A 167 5.43 9.85 22.89
CA VAL A 167 5.43 8.39 22.69
C VAL A 167 6.81 7.82 23.00
N TYR A 168 7.87 8.49 22.57
CA TYR A 168 9.24 8.07 22.90
C TYR A 168 9.47 8.05 24.42
N ASP A 169 9.03 9.10 25.13
CA ASP A 169 9.14 9.18 26.59
C ASP A 169 8.34 8.08 27.28
N ALA A 170 7.18 7.69 26.72
CA ALA A 170 6.41 6.55 27.21
C ALA A 170 7.21 5.24 27.08
N TYR A 171 7.90 5.02 25.96
CA TYR A 171 8.78 3.86 25.80
C TYR A 171 9.97 3.89 26.76
N VAL A 172 10.64 5.03 26.92
CA VAL A 172 11.75 5.18 27.89
C VAL A 172 11.27 4.85 29.30
N SER A 173 10.09 5.35 29.68
CA SER A 173 9.50 5.04 30.99
C SER A 173 9.10 3.58 31.13
N ARG A 174 8.61 2.95 30.06
CA ARG A 174 8.13 1.56 30.06
C ARG A 174 9.28 0.55 30.09
N PHE A 175 10.30 0.74 29.26
CA PHE A 175 11.47 -0.14 29.19
C PHE A 175 12.48 0.15 30.29
N GLY A 176 12.43 1.33 30.91
CA GLY A 176 13.28 1.69 32.05
C GLY A 176 14.76 1.87 31.69
N ASN A 177 15.08 2.03 30.40
CA ASN A 177 16.43 2.22 29.91
C ASN A 177 16.49 3.28 28.81
N GLN A 178 17.68 3.85 28.60
CA GLN A 178 18.00 4.71 27.48
C GLN A 178 19.51 4.69 27.29
N ARG A 179 19.97 4.55 26.05
CA ARG A 179 21.39 4.62 25.69
C ARG A 179 21.60 5.50 24.48
N GLN A 180 22.72 6.21 24.47
CA GLN A 180 23.18 6.92 23.28
C GLN A 180 23.88 5.92 22.36
N THR A 181 23.39 5.76 21.14
CA THR A 181 23.94 4.83 20.14
C THR A 181 24.69 5.55 19.01
N GLY A 182 24.38 6.83 18.76
CA GLY A 182 25.05 7.65 17.76
C GLY A 182 26.09 8.60 18.34
N THR A 183 27.23 8.76 17.67
CA THR A 183 28.27 9.75 18.02
C THR A 183 27.97 11.16 17.49
N GLY A 184 26.82 11.35 16.84
CA GLY A 184 26.49 12.56 16.10
C GLY A 184 26.97 12.52 14.65
N HIS A 185 26.51 13.47 13.83
CA HIS A 185 26.87 13.58 12.41
C HIS A 185 28.14 14.43 12.22
N ALA A 186 29.02 14.02 11.30
CA ALA A 186 30.22 14.78 10.95
C ALA A 186 29.86 16.00 10.07
N GLY A 187 30.51 17.15 10.29
CA GLY A 187 30.30 18.36 9.46
C GLY A 187 29.18 19.30 9.94
N GLN A 188 28.81 19.20 11.22
CA GLN A 188 27.79 20.06 11.85
C GLN A 188 28.28 21.49 12.07
N ILE A 189 27.35 22.45 11.97
CA ILE A 189 27.69 23.89 12.00
C ILE A 189 27.04 24.67 13.16
N SER A 190 25.91 24.22 13.74
CA SER A 190 25.13 25.14 14.60
C SER A 190 24.18 24.55 15.65
N VAL A 191 23.27 23.63 15.30
CA VAL A 191 22.17 23.24 16.21
C VAL A 191 22.17 21.73 16.39
N GLY A 192 22.28 21.27 17.63
CA GLY A 192 22.25 19.87 18.02
C GLY A 192 23.46 19.06 17.56
N ASP A 193 23.77 18.01 18.30
CA ASP A 193 24.86 17.09 17.93
C ASP A 193 24.33 15.97 17.03
N GLY A 194 23.04 15.97 16.67
CA GLY A 194 22.41 14.90 15.90
C GLY A 194 22.61 13.54 16.57
N ARG A 195 22.62 13.51 17.90
CA ARG A 195 22.83 12.27 18.65
C ARG A 195 21.60 11.40 18.51
N THR A 196 21.85 10.10 18.49
CA THR A 196 20.80 9.10 18.45
C THR A 196 20.72 8.45 19.83
N PHE A 197 19.52 8.42 20.39
CA PHE A 197 19.19 7.76 21.63
C PHE A 197 18.23 6.61 21.35
N GLU A 198 18.50 5.45 21.93
CA GLU A 198 17.69 4.25 21.77
C GLU A 198 17.29 3.74 23.15
N THR A 199 16.04 3.31 23.28
CA THR A 199 15.53 2.55 24.41
C THR A 199 15.07 1.19 23.89
N ASP A 200 15.50 0.12 24.53
CA ASP A 200 15.36 -1.25 24.04
C ASP A 200 14.48 -2.07 24.96
N TYR A 201 13.59 -2.88 24.39
CA TYR A 201 12.87 -3.88 25.15
C TYR A 201 13.84 -4.98 25.60
N HIS A 202 13.76 -5.37 26.87
CA HIS A 202 14.51 -6.50 27.40
C HIS A 202 13.75 -7.80 27.14
N GLU A 203 14.23 -8.61 26.19
CA GLU A 203 13.59 -9.88 25.84
C GLU A 203 13.42 -10.77 27.08
N GLY A 204 12.17 -11.19 27.33
CA GLY A 204 11.78 -11.99 28.49
C GLY A 204 11.16 -11.20 29.65
N ASP A 205 11.21 -9.86 29.62
CA ASP A 205 10.51 -9.02 30.59
C ASP A 205 9.05 -8.77 30.20
N THR A 206 8.15 -9.68 30.60
CA THR A 206 6.74 -9.60 30.22
C THR A 206 6.00 -8.37 30.75
N GLU A 207 6.51 -7.70 31.79
CA GLU A 207 5.88 -6.52 32.39
C GLU A 207 6.13 -5.24 31.58
N SER A 208 7.32 -5.12 30.98
CA SER A 208 7.66 -3.99 30.12
C SER A 208 7.26 -4.18 28.66
N LEU A 209 6.73 -5.35 28.30
CA LEU A 209 6.25 -5.65 26.95
C LEU A 209 5.20 -4.62 26.49
N VAL A 210 5.40 -4.10 25.27
CA VAL A 210 4.43 -3.25 24.57
C VAL A 210 3.97 -3.99 23.32
N PRO A 211 2.76 -4.59 23.36
CA PRO A 211 2.11 -5.16 22.17
C PRO A 211 1.94 -4.10 21.08
N THR A 212 2.03 -4.54 19.83
CA THR A 212 1.87 -3.67 18.65
C THR A 212 1.09 -4.39 17.58
N ALA A 213 0.11 -3.70 17.00
CA ALA A 213 -0.62 -4.12 15.82
C ALA A 213 -0.34 -3.15 14.66
N ALA A 214 -0.16 -3.70 13.45
CA ALA A 214 0.08 -2.92 12.25
C ALA A 214 -0.76 -3.41 11.08
N GLU A 215 -1.27 -2.47 10.28
CA GLU A 215 -2.09 -2.76 9.11
C GLU A 215 -1.20 -2.97 7.87
N HIS A 216 -1.34 -4.13 7.21
CA HIS A 216 -0.64 -4.46 5.98
C HIS A 216 -1.62 -4.68 4.84
N ALA A 217 -1.48 -3.90 3.78
CA ALA A 217 -2.31 -4.05 2.60
C ALA A 217 -1.93 -5.30 1.79
N TYR A 218 -2.93 -6.00 1.27
CA TYR A 218 -2.74 -7.12 0.35
C TYR A 218 -3.82 -7.16 -0.73
N VAL A 219 -3.55 -7.94 -1.80
CA VAL A 219 -4.53 -8.21 -2.87
C VAL A 219 -5.37 -9.42 -2.48
N ASN A 220 -6.66 -9.21 -2.24
CA ASN A 220 -7.64 -10.23 -1.90
C ASN A 220 -8.38 -10.72 -3.16
N TYR A 221 -7.91 -11.85 -3.71
CA TYR A 221 -8.50 -12.43 -4.92
C TYR A 221 -9.94 -12.90 -4.70
N VAL A 222 -10.27 -13.38 -3.50
CA VAL A 222 -11.62 -13.87 -3.18
C VAL A 222 -12.63 -12.72 -3.15
N LYS A 223 -12.24 -11.56 -2.58
CA LYS A 223 -13.08 -10.35 -2.55
C LYS A 223 -13.36 -9.81 -3.94
N GLY A 224 -12.35 -9.81 -4.81
CA GLY A 224 -12.46 -9.37 -6.21
C GLY A 224 -13.28 -10.29 -7.09
N ALA A 225 -13.18 -11.61 -6.90
CA ALA A 225 -13.90 -12.61 -7.68
C ALA A 225 -15.38 -12.66 -7.26
N GLN A 226 -16.19 -11.77 -7.83
CA GLN A 226 -17.60 -11.57 -7.46
C GLN A 226 -18.45 -12.83 -7.62
N LEU A 227 -18.06 -13.72 -8.55
CA LEU A 227 -18.78 -14.95 -8.85
C LEU A 227 -18.27 -16.17 -8.08
N SER A 228 -17.24 -16.02 -7.24
CA SER A 228 -16.67 -17.12 -6.46
C SER A 228 -17.72 -17.76 -5.54
N LEU A 229 -17.59 -19.07 -5.33
CA LEU A 229 -18.47 -19.82 -4.41
C LEU A 229 -18.42 -19.24 -2.99
N HIS A 230 -17.25 -18.72 -2.59
CA HIS A 230 -17.02 -18.08 -1.30
C HIS A 230 -17.87 -16.82 -1.08
N ARG A 231 -18.34 -16.15 -2.15
CA ARG A 231 -19.22 -14.97 -2.06
C ARG A 231 -20.71 -15.32 -2.26
N ARG A 232 -21.04 -16.41 -2.95
CA ARG A 232 -22.44 -16.85 -3.12
C ARG A 232 -23.08 -17.39 -1.84
N SER A 233 -22.27 -17.74 -0.83
CA SER A 233 -22.73 -18.28 0.45
C SER A 233 -23.07 -17.21 1.50
N LEU A 234 -22.99 -15.92 1.18
CA LEU A 234 -23.18 -14.85 2.16
C LEU A 234 -24.63 -14.82 2.66
N GLY A 235 -24.80 -14.95 3.98
CA GLY A 235 -26.09 -15.02 4.64
C GLY A 235 -26.92 -13.75 4.49
N ASN A 236 -28.17 -13.81 4.95
CA ASN A 236 -29.05 -12.64 4.95
C ASN A 236 -28.70 -11.73 6.14
N GLU A 237 -28.20 -10.53 5.88
CA GLU A 237 -27.91 -9.52 6.92
C GLU A 237 -29.15 -9.06 7.70
N LYS A 238 -30.36 -9.27 7.15
CA LYS A 238 -31.61 -8.77 7.72
C LYS A 238 -31.92 -9.37 9.09
N GLY A 239 -32.18 -8.51 10.07
CA GLY A 239 -32.53 -8.88 11.44
C GLY A 239 -31.37 -8.75 12.43
N PHE A 240 -30.12 -8.67 11.94
CA PHE A 240 -28.92 -8.57 12.76
C PHE A 240 -28.24 -7.19 12.70
N GLU A 241 -28.84 -6.20 12.04
CA GLU A 241 -28.22 -4.91 11.77
C GLU A 241 -27.76 -4.17 13.04
N LYS A 242 -28.52 -4.34 14.14
CA LYS A 242 -28.19 -3.74 15.45
C LYS A 242 -26.94 -4.34 16.10
N PHE A 243 -26.53 -5.53 15.67
CA PHE A 243 -25.38 -6.23 16.22
C PHE A 243 -24.11 -5.98 15.42
N PHE A 244 -24.19 -5.50 14.18
CA PHE A 244 -23.00 -5.27 13.36
C PHE A 244 -22.16 -4.07 13.81
N VAL A 245 -20.85 -4.19 13.64
CA VAL A 245 -19.89 -3.10 13.79
C VAL A 245 -19.04 -2.96 12.53
N PRO A 246 -18.46 -1.76 12.28
CA PRO A 246 -17.36 -1.62 11.35
C PRO A 246 -16.23 -2.59 11.71
N TYR A 247 -15.50 -3.06 10.70
CA TYR A 247 -14.33 -3.91 10.95
C TYR A 247 -13.33 -3.16 11.85
N PRO A 248 -12.76 -3.79 12.89
CA PRO A 248 -11.74 -3.16 13.72
C PRO A 248 -10.52 -2.73 12.90
N CYS A 249 -9.91 -1.63 13.31
CA CYS A 249 -8.69 -1.08 12.73
C CYS A 249 -7.74 -0.67 13.85
N THR A 250 -6.47 -0.46 13.53
CA THR A 250 -5.52 0.03 14.53
C THR A 250 -5.85 1.48 14.92
N HIS A 251 -5.54 1.85 16.16
CA HIS A 251 -5.82 3.19 16.68
C HIS A 251 -4.66 3.74 17.51
N PRO A 252 -4.59 5.07 17.67
CA PRO A 252 -3.59 5.70 18.54
C PRO A 252 -3.87 5.43 20.02
N GLY A 253 -2.79 5.21 20.75
CA GLY A 253 -2.77 5.17 22.22
C GLY A 253 -1.47 5.74 22.79
N PRO A 254 -1.12 5.47 24.07
CA PRO A 254 0.05 6.03 24.73
C PRO A 254 1.38 5.69 24.05
N PHE A 255 1.42 4.56 23.32
CA PHE A 255 2.60 4.08 22.60
C PHE A 255 2.56 4.36 21.08
N GLY A 256 1.62 5.21 20.63
CA GLY A 256 1.46 5.57 19.22
C GLY A 256 0.32 4.80 18.53
N PRO A 257 0.25 4.81 17.19
CA PRO A 257 -0.80 4.17 16.40
C PRO A 257 -0.58 2.66 16.24
N VAL A 258 -0.49 1.94 17.36
CA VAL A 258 -0.14 0.52 17.40
C VAL A 258 -1.11 -0.33 18.23
N GLU A 259 -2.21 0.24 18.69
CA GLU A 259 -3.19 -0.48 19.50
C GLU A 259 -4.31 -1.05 18.62
N PHE A 260 -4.87 -2.18 19.05
CA PHE A 260 -5.97 -2.84 18.37
C PHE A 260 -6.86 -3.52 19.42
N ASN A 261 -8.17 -3.25 19.39
CA ASN A 261 -9.10 -3.90 20.31
C ASN A 261 -9.48 -5.28 19.76
N HIS A 262 -9.08 -6.33 20.47
CA HIS A 262 -9.39 -7.72 20.17
C HIS A 262 -10.81 -8.11 20.59
N VAL A 263 -11.45 -7.37 21.50
CA VAL A 263 -12.78 -7.70 22.04
C VAL A 263 -13.87 -6.78 21.48
N ILE A 264 -14.91 -7.38 20.91
CA ILE A 264 -16.08 -6.71 20.37
C ILE A 264 -17.32 -7.22 21.12
N VAL A 265 -18.10 -6.31 21.70
CA VAL A 265 -19.33 -6.67 22.41
C VAL A 265 -20.53 -5.91 21.83
N LYS A 266 -21.59 -6.64 21.47
CA LYS A 266 -22.86 -6.04 21.04
C LYS A 266 -24.08 -6.77 21.59
N GLY A 267 -24.86 -6.05 22.40
CA GLY A 267 -26.14 -6.52 22.93
C GLY A 267 -26.05 -7.52 24.10
N ALA A 268 -24.84 -7.92 24.50
CA ALA A 268 -24.59 -8.78 25.67
C ALA A 268 -24.17 -7.93 26.89
N PRO A 269 -24.56 -8.30 28.13
CA PRO A 269 -24.22 -7.55 29.34
C PRO A 269 -22.82 -7.91 29.87
N VAL A 270 -21.77 -7.71 29.04
CA VAL A 270 -20.39 -8.04 29.39
C VAL A 270 -19.76 -6.95 30.27
N PRO A 271 -19.14 -7.29 31.42
CA PRO A 271 -18.44 -6.31 32.26
C PRO A 271 -17.18 -5.74 31.60
N ASP A 272 -16.93 -4.44 31.78
CA ASP A 272 -15.71 -3.76 31.27
C ASP A 272 -14.41 -4.41 31.76
N ALA A 273 -14.40 -4.87 33.00
CA ALA A 273 -13.24 -5.56 33.58
C ALA A 273 -12.90 -6.86 32.84
N TRP A 274 -13.92 -7.60 32.38
CA TRP A 274 -13.72 -8.82 31.59
C TRP A 274 -13.18 -8.49 30.20
N MET A 275 -13.78 -7.49 29.52
CA MET A 275 -13.32 -7.07 28.19
C MET A 275 -11.85 -6.66 28.24
N LYS A 276 -11.48 -5.82 29.21
CA LYS A 276 -10.11 -5.37 29.41
C LYS A 276 -9.16 -6.53 29.71
N ALA A 277 -9.55 -7.48 30.57
CA ALA A 277 -8.72 -8.64 30.88
C ALA A 277 -8.47 -9.50 29.64
N VAL A 278 -9.51 -9.71 28.82
CA VAL A 278 -9.39 -10.49 27.59
C VAL A 278 -8.51 -9.79 26.57
N ASP A 279 -8.74 -8.51 26.35
CA ASP A 279 -7.99 -7.68 25.40
C ASP A 279 -6.50 -7.64 25.74
N GLU A 280 -6.14 -7.24 26.97
CA GLU A 280 -4.74 -7.15 27.42
C GLU A 280 -4.02 -8.50 27.39
N ARG A 281 -4.73 -9.60 27.64
CA ARG A 281 -4.11 -10.93 27.62
C ARG A 281 -3.93 -11.44 26.19
N LEU A 282 -4.89 -11.22 25.29
CA LEU A 282 -4.74 -11.54 23.87
C LEU A 282 -3.59 -10.73 23.26
N ASP A 283 -3.51 -9.43 23.56
CA ASP A 283 -2.40 -8.56 23.17
C ASP A 283 -1.02 -9.17 23.50
N ARG A 284 -0.84 -9.63 24.74
CA ARG A 284 0.40 -10.27 25.19
C ARG A 284 0.71 -11.59 24.46
N GLU A 285 -0.30 -12.41 24.21
CA GLU A 285 -0.12 -13.69 23.52
C GLU A 285 0.14 -13.48 22.01
N LEU A 286 -0.59 -12.55 21.40
CA LEU A 286 -0.47 -12.19 19.97
C LEU A 286 0.80 -11.42 19.66
N ALA A 287 1.42 -10.75 20.63
CA ALA A 287 2.75 -10.17 20.50
C ALA A 287 3.83 -11.18 20.06
N TYR A 288 3.60 -12.48 20.32
CA TYR A 288 4.48 -13.58 19.91
C TYR A 288 3.83 -14.50 18.88
N LEU A 289 2.54 -14.82 19.05
CA LEU A 289 1.80 -15.66 18.11
C LEU A 289 1.59 -14.99 16.76
N GLY A 290 1.39 -13.67 16.73
CA GLY A 290 1.20 -12.91 15.51
C GLY A 290 2.34 -13.11 14.52
N LYS A 291 3.59 -13.03 14.99
CA LYS A 291 4.76 -13.31 14.14
C LYS A 291 4.93 -14.78 13.78
N THR A 292 4.76 -15.68 14.75
CA THR A 292 5.08 -17.11 14.55
C THR A 292 4.02 -17.88 13.78
N ARG A 293 2.76 -17.48 13.91
CA ARG A 293 1.59 -18.12 13.26
C ARG A 293 0.91 -17.22 12.24
N GLN A 294 1.35 -15.96 12.09
CA GLN A 294 0.72 -14.98 11.21
C GLN A 294 -0.79 -14.90 11.50
N VAL A 295 -1.15 -14.76 12.79
CA VAL A 295 -2.52 -14.80 13.27
C VAL A 295 -2.88 -13.55 14.06
N ASN A 296 -4.11 -13.09 13.88
CA ASN A 296 -4.74 -12.09 14.70
C ASN A 296 -6.03 -12.68 15.27
N VAL A 297 -6.19 -12.65 16.59
CA VAL A 297 -7.36 -13.27 17.24
C VAL A 297 -8.29 -12.18 17.73
N MET A 298 -9.58 -12.34 17.46
CA MET A 298 -10.63 -11.45 17.94
C MET A 298 -11.71 -12.26 18.65
N VAL A 299 -12.34 -11.65 19.64
CA VAL A 299 -13.47 -12.21 20.38
C VAL A 299 -14.68 -11.32 20.14
N TYR A 300 -15.75 -11.90 19.60
CA TYR A 300 -17.01 -11.21 19.35
C TYR A 300 -18.10 -11.78 20.25
N VAL A 301 -18.45 -11.08 21.32
CA VAL A 301 -19.58 -11.46 22.19
C VAL A 301 -20.85 -10.76 21.72
N VAL A 302 -21.85 -11.54 21.33
CA VAL A 302 -23.13 -11.04 20.81
C VAL A 302 -24.30 -11.45 21.70
N GLY A 303 -25.21 -10.52 21.94
CA GLY A 303 -26.39 -10.72 22.77
C GLY A 303 -27.55 -11.38 22.04
N THR A 304 -27.29 -12.49 21.34
CA THR A 304 -28.32 -13.30 20.68
C THR A 304 -27.99 -14.78 20.81
N ASP A 305 -29.03 -15.60 20.96
CA ASP A 305 -29.00 -17.06 20.89
C ASP A 305 -29.15 -17.59 19.45
N ASP A 306 -29.36 -16.71 18.46
CA ASP A 306 -29.52 -17.10 17.07
C ASP A 306 -28.15 -17.24 16.37
N ARG A 307 -27.75 -18.49 16.17
CA ARG A 307 -26.51 -18.88 15.49
C ARG A 307 -26.45 -18.45 14.02
N SER A 308 -27.59 -18.09 13.40
CA SER A 308 -27.59 -17.53 12.03
C SER A 308 -26.92 -16.15 11.92
N PHE A 309 -26.50 -15.57 13.06
CA PHE A 309 -25.64 -14.40 13.09
C PHE A 309 -24.30 -14.60 12.37
N LEU A 310 -23.65 -15.78 12.47
CA LEU A 310 -22.35 -16.00 11.82
C LEU A 310 -22.43 -15.79 10.29
N PRO A 311 -23.32 -16.47 9.53
CA PRO A 311 -23.46 -16.23 8.10
C PRO A 311 -23.79 -14.77 7.73
N ALA A 312 -24.49 -14.06 8.62
CA ALA A 312 -24.81 -12.64 8.45
C ALA A 312 -23.57 -11.76 8.67
N LEU A 313 -22.71 -12.12 9.64
CA LEU A 313 -21.43 -11.47 9.87
C LEU A 313 -20.43 -11.77 8.74
N ASP A 314 -20.39 -13.00 8.24
CA ASP A 314 -19.62 -13.41 7.06
C ASP A 314 -19.99 -12.53 5.85
N ALA A 315 -21.29 -12.33 5.61
CA ALA A 315 -21.78 -11.40 4.59
C ALA A 315 -21.27 -9.98 4.80
N LYS A 316 -21.39 -9.49 6.04
CA LYS A 316 -21.05 -8.12 6.39
C LYS A 316 -19.56 -7.82 6.29
N TRP A 317 -18.72 -8.77 6.69
CA TRP A 317 -17.26 -8.63 6.75
C TRP A 317 -16.54 -9.32 5.58
N ALA A 318 -17.29 -9.83 4.60
CA ALA A 318 -16.74 -10.60 3.47
C ALA A 318 -15.84 -11.76 3.93
N ASN A 319 -16.32 -12.54 4.91
CA ASN A 319 -15.64 -13.65 5.58
C ASN A 319 -14.41 -13.25 6.43
N GLY A 320 -14.29 -11.97 6.85
CA GLY A 320 -13.18 -11.50 7.69
C GLY A 320 -11.84 -11.37 6.94
N LYS A 321 -10.77 -11.02 7.66
CA LYS A 321 -9.42 -10.94 7.06
C LYS A 321 -8.73 -12.29 7.02
N LYS A 322 -7.82 -12.46 6.07
CA LYS A 322 -7.13 -13.74 5.81
C LYS A 322 -6.33 -14.31 6.99
N ASN A 323 -5.92 -13.48 7.94
CA ASN A 323 -5.12 -13.90 9.09
C ASN A 323 -5.90 -13.80 10.40
N ASP A 324 -7.19 -13.49 10.34
CA ASP A 324 -8.01 -13.33 11.52
C ASP A 324 -8.63 -14.67 11.94
N VAL A 325 -8.68 -14.88 13.24
CA VAL A 325 -9.47 -15.90 13.92
C VAL A 325 -10.45 -15.16 14.82
N THR A 326 -11.69 -15.06 14.38
CA THR A 326 -12.77 -14.44 15.16
C THR A 326 -13.55 -15.52 15.89
N VAL A 327 -13.42 -15.54 17.21
CA VAL A 327 -14.20 -16.39 18.11
C VAL A 327 -15.49 -15.67 18.45
N ILE A 328 -16.61 -16.16 17.93
CA ILE A 328 -17.92 -15.53 18.12
C ILE A 328 -18.66 -16.31 19.20
N VAL A 329 -19.13 -15.61 20.22
CA VAL A 329 -19.83 -16.19 21.37
C VAL A 329 -21.22 -15.55 21.47
N GLY A 330 -22.26 -16.35 21.29
CA GLY A 330 -23.63 -15.97 21.59
C GLY A 330 -23.88 -16.07 23.09
N ALA A 331 -23.97 -14.93 23.77
CA ALA A 331 -24.15 -14.84 25.22
C ALA A 331 -25.20 -13.77 25.59
N PRO A 332 -26.50 -14.00 25.27
CA PRO A 332 -27.57 -13.05 25.63
C PRO A 332 -27.67 -12.84 27.15
N ALA A 333 -27.28 -13.85 27.94
CA ALA A 333 -27.20 -13.81 29.40
C ALA A 333 -25.77 -14.09 29.88
N PHE A 334 -24.81 -13.25 29.45
CA PHE A 334 -23.41 -13.36 29.86
C PHE A 334 -23.26 -13.57 31.39
N PRO A 335 -22.40 -14.51 31.85
CA PRO A 335 -21.34 -15.19 31.11
C PRO A 335 -21.71 -16.54 30.46
N GLU A 336 -22.99 -16.93 30.49
CA GLU A 336 -23.44 -18.21 29.93
C GLU A 336 -23.33 -18.23 28.39
N VAL A 337 -22.72 -19.29 27.86
CA VAL A 337 -22.56 -19.52 26.42
C VAL A 337 -23.80 -20.22 25.89
N ALA A 338 -24.58 -19.53 25.06
CA ALA A 338 -25.70 -20.15 24.34
C ALA A 338 -25.21 -20.93 23.11
N TRP A 339 -24.20 -20.41 22.42
CA TRP A 339 -23.52 -21.05 21.29
C TRP A 339 -22.17 -20.37 21.04
N ALA A 340 -21.26 -21.05 20.35
CA ALA A 340 -20.04 -20.45 19.81
C ALA A 340 -19.86 -20.82 18.33
N ASP A 341 -19.13 -19.99 17.60
CA ASP A 341 -18.70 -20.31 16.24
C ASP A 341 -17.43 -19.55 15.85
N ILE A 342 -16.72 -20.05 14.84
CA ILE A 342 -15.36 -19.58 14.51
C ILE A 342 -15.31 -19.14 13.04
N GLN A 343 -15.03 -17.87 12.82
CA GLN A 343 -14.70 -17.32 11.50
C GLN A 343 -13.18 -17.22 11.37
N ALA A 344 -12.58 -17.99 10.46
CA ALA A 344 -11.15 -17.98 10.20
C ALA A 344 -10.83 -18.50 8.79
N TRP A 345 -9.71 -18.03 8.20
CA TRP A 345 -9.14 -18.60 6.98
C TRP A 345 -8.00 -19.56 7.33
N THR A 346 -8.29 -20.86 7.32
CA THR A 346 -7.35 -21.92 7.69
C THR A 346 -7.45 -23.11 6.74
N GLU A 347 -6.36 -23.84 6.53
CA GLU A 347 -6.37 -25.14 5.83
C GLU A 347 -6.92 -26.27 6.71
N THR A 348 -7.00 -26.04 8.02
CA THR A 348 -7.36 -27.08 8.99
C THR A 348 -8.83 -26.96 9.37
N ASP A 349 -9.73 -27.64 8.66
CA ASP A 349 -11.17 -27.66 8.97
C ASP A 349 -11.46 -28.06 10.42
N LEU A 350 -10.65 -28.98 10.97
CA LEU A 350 -10.76 -29.44 12.35
C LEU A 350 -10.57 -28.30 13.37
N PHE A 351 -9.81 -27.25 13.03
CA PHE A 351 -9.59 -26.10 13.90
C PHE A 351 -10.90 -25.41 14.28
N HIS A 352 -11.80 -25.20 13.32
CA HIS A 352 -13.11 -24.58 13.58
C HIS A 352 -13.93 -25.40 14.58
N VAL A 353 -14.00 -26.72 14.35
CA VAL A 353 -14.77 -27.64 15.18
C VAL A 353 -14.19 -27.75 16.57
N SER A 354 -12.88 -27.98 16.69
CA SER A 354 -12.22 -28.14 17.99
C SER A 354 -12.26 -26.88 18.84
N LEU A 355 -12.02 -25.70 18.25
CA LEU A 355 -12.08 -24.45 19.02
C LEU A 355 -13.52 -24.13 19.45
N ARG A 356 -14.50 -24.31 18.55
CA ARG A 356 -15.91 -24.12 18.87
C ARG A 356 -16.33 -25.03 20.03
N ASP A 357 -16.11 -26.33 19.88
CA ASP A 357 -16.58 -27.32 20.84
C ASP A 357 -15.90 -27.08 22.20
N ALA A 358 -14.61 -26.70 22.21
CA ALA A 358 -13.91 -26.34 23.44
C ALA A 358 -14.53 -25.13 24.16
N VAL A 359 -14.94 -24.09 23.42
CA VAL A 359 -15.62 -22.92 24.00
C VAL A 359 -17.02 -23.27 24.49
N GLU A 360 -17.80 -24.05 23.73
CA GLU A 360 -19.15 -24.47 24.15
C GLU A 360 -19.10 -25.40 25.37
N GLU A 361 -18.09 -26.26 25.47
CA GLU A 361 -17.87 -27.16 26.62
C GLU A 361 -17.58 -26.39 27.92
N MET A 362 -17.03 -25.18 27.85
CA MET A 362 -16.86 -24.32 29.03
C MET A 362 -18.20 -23.94 29.66
N LYS A 363 -19.26 -23.78 28.87
CA LYS A 363 -20.62 -23.30 29.22
C LYS A 363 -20.68 -21.88 29.81
N ASP A 364 -19.60 -21.42 30.41
CA ASP A 364 -19.44 -20.12 31.06
C ASP A 364 -18.05 -19.58 30.70
N VAL A 365 -18.01 -18.38 30.11
CA VAL A 365 -16.76 -17.71 29.69
C VAL A 365 -16.38 -16.55 30.62
N GLY A 366 -16.97 -16.48 31.80
CA GLY A 366 -16.74 -15.42 32.79
C GLY A 366 -15.32 -15.41 33.37
N ASP A 367 -14.65 -16.56 33.36
CA ASP A 367 -13.21 -16.66 33.64
C ASP A 367 -12.42 -16.31 32.36
N ALA A 368 -11.97 -15.06 32.29
CA ALA A 368 -11.24 -14.53 31.14
C ALA A 368 -9.95 -15.31 30.84
N ASP A 369 -9.19 -15.71 31.87
CA ASP A 369 -7.91 -16.40 31.68
C ASP A 369 -8.15 -17.80 31.11
N ALA A 370 -9.09 -18.56 31.69
CA ALA A 370 -9.44 -19.88 31.18
C ALA A 370 -10.01 -19.85 29.75
N PHE A 371 -10.78 -18.81 29.42
CA PHE A 371 -11.33 -18.61 28.09
C PHE A 371 -10.22 -18.35 27.06
N ILE A 372 -9.27 -17.47 27.39
CA ILE A 372 -8.16 -17.15 26.49
C ILE A 372 -7.20 -18.32 26.36
N ASP A 373 -6.90 -19.03 27.45
CA ASP A 373 -6.08 -20.24 27.42
C ASP A 373 -6.68 -21.28 26.46
N THR A 374 -8.01 -21.44 26.45
CA THR A 374 -8.70 -22.31 25.50
C THR A 374 -8.40 -21.92 24.05
N ILE A 375 -8.55 -20.63 23.72
CA ILE A 375 -8.31 -20.10 22.37
C ILE A 375 -6.84 -20.24 21.97
N VAL A 376 -5.95 -19.74 22.83
CA VAL A 376 -4.51 -19.64 22.58
C VAL A 376 -3.88 -21.04 22.48
N ASN A 377 -4.29 -21.97 23.33
CA ASN A 377 -3.79 -23.34 23.27
C ASN A 377 -4.21 -24.03 21.97
N GLN A 378 -5.44 -23.84 21.52
CA GLN A 378 -5.90 -24.39 20.25
C GLN A 378 -5.14 -23.79 19.06
N VAL A 379 -4.94 -22.47 19.04
CA VAL A 379 -4.14 -21.79 18.00
C VAL A 379 -2.67 -22.27 17.99
N LYS A 380 -2.08 -22.52 19.17
CA LYS A 380 -0.70 -23.01 19.32
C LYS A 380 -0.49 -24.42 18.80
N LEU A 381 -1.53 -25.26 18.73
CA LEU A 381 -1.40 -26.64 18.28
C LEU A 381 -0.78 -26.73 16.87
N PRO A 382 -0.11 -27.85 16.54
CA PRO A 382 0.26 -28.14 15.15
C PRO A 382 -0.99 -28.33 14.26
N PRO A 383 -0.94 -27.96 12.96
CA PRO A 383 -2.05 -28.14 12.02
C PRO A 383 -2.61 -29.57 11.99
N GLY A 384 -1.72 -30.58 11.96
CA GLY A 384 -2.10 -32.00 12.01
C GLY A 384 -2.78 -32.46 13.31
N LYS A 385 -2.90 -31.60 14.32
CA LYS A 385 -3.65 -31.82 15.56
C LYS A 385 -4.84 -30.88 15.71
N GLY A 386 -5.28 -30.24 14.63
CA GLY A 386 -6.38 -29.27 14.65
C GLY A 386 -5.95 -27.85 14.98
N GLY A 387 -4.64 -27.54 14.99
CA GLY A 387 -4.16 -26.17 15.19
C GLY A 387 -4.42 -25.24 14.01
N TYR A 388 -4.27 -23.94 14.23
CA TYR A 388 -4.44 -22.95 13.17
C TYR A 388 -3.32 -23.06 12.13
N ASP A 389 -3.71 -23.07 10.85
CA ASP A 389 -2.77 -23.07 9.72
C ASP A 389 -3.22 -22.03 8.70
N ARG A 390 -2.53 -20.90 8.66
CA ARG A 390 -2.93 -19.77 7.83
C ARG A 390 -2.94 -20.15 6.37
N LYS A 391 -4.07 -19.93 5.72
CA LYS A 391 -4.19 -20.08 4.27
C LYS A 391 -3.53 -18.89 3.53
N PRO A 392 -2.47 -19.10 2.73
CA PRO A 392 -1.84 -18.00 2.01
C PRO A 392 -2.73 -17.52 0.87
N MET A 393 -2.78 -16.19 0.65
CA MET A 393 -3.60 -15.60 -0.41
C MET A 393 -3.12 -15.97 -1.82
N GLU A 394 -1.88 -16.44 -1.96
CA GLU A 394 -1.31 -16.96 -3.22
C GLU A 394 -2.08 -18.17 -3.74
N GLU A 395 -2.63 -19.02 -2.88
CA GLU A 395 -3.45 -20.16 -3.32
C GLU A 395 -4.73 -19.75 -4.05
N TYR A 396 -5.19 -18.52 -3.83
CA TYR A 396 -6.37 -17.98 -4.49
C TYR A 396 -6.05 -17.24 -5.80
N GLU A 397 -4.80 -17.26 -6.25
CA GLU A 397 -4.38 -16.59 -7.47
C GLU A 397 -5.10 -17.13 -8.73
N TYR A 398 -5.58 -18.38 -8.72
CA TYR A 398 -6.40 -18.91 -9.82
C TYR A 398 -7.70 -18.11 -10.04
N LEU A 399 -8.22 -17.45 -8.98
CA LEU A 399 -9.39 -16.58 -9.06
C LEU A 399 -9.09 -15.25 -9.77
N ALA A 400 -7.82 -14.92 -10.02
CA ALA A 400 -7.44 -13.70 -10.73
C ALA A 400 -8.12 -13.58 -12.11
N SER A 401 -8.39 -14.72 -12.76
CA SER A 401 -9.10 -14.78 -14.04
C SER A 401 -10.60 -14.45 -13.95
N GLU A 402 -11.20 -14.55 -12.76
CA GLU A 402 -12.60 -14.22 -12.50
C GLU A 402 -12.81 -12.76 -12.05
N ILE A 403 -11.72 -12.02 -11.85
CA ILE A 403 -11.78 -10.62 -11.43
C ILE A 403 -11.99 -9.76 -12.67
N GLU A 404 -13.18 -9.17 -12.76
CA GLU A 404 -13.56 -8.29 -13.86
C GLU A 404 -13.65 -6.84 -13.39
N LEU A 405 -13.20 -5.93 -14.27
CA LEU A 405 -13.47 -4.51 -14.09
C LEU A 405 -14.92 -4.21 -14.48
N PRO A 406 -15.58 -3.26 -13.79
CA PRO A 406 -16.88 -2.79 -14.24
C PRO A 406 -16.74 -2.11 -15.62
N LEU A 407 -17.75 -2.25 -16.48
CA LEU A 407 -17.71 -1.78 -17.87
C LEU A 407 -17.34 -0.29 -18.02
N TRP A 408 -17.77 0.55 -17.08
CA TRP A 408 -17.42 1.97 -17.08
C TRP A 408 -15.92 2.20 -16.91
N ALA A 409 -15.23 1.38 -16.11
CA ALA A 409 -13.79 1.48 -15.89
C ALA A 409 -13.04 1.10 -17.16
N HIS A 410 -13.46 0.02 -17.85
CA HIS A 410 -12.92 -0.31 -19.17
C HIS A 410 -13.07 0.85 -20.17
N ALA A 411 -14.27 1.43 -20.26
CA ALA A 411 -14.53 2.56 -21.16
C ALA A 411 -13.63 3.77 -20.82
N PHE A 412 -13.45 4.08 -19.53
CA PHE A 412 -12.62 5.19 -19.10
C PHE A 412 -11.13 4.97 -19.41
N VAL A 413 -10.62 3.76 -19.17
CA VAL A 413 -9.25 3.39 -19.54
C VAL A 413 -9.05 3.51 -21.06
N TRP A 414 -9.99 3.03 -21.87
CA TRP A 414 -9.92 3.16 -23.33
C TRP A 414 -9.98 4.62 -23.79
N ILE A 415 -10.77 5.48 -23.16
CA ILE A 415 -10.81 6.92 -23.46
C ILE A 415 -9.47 7.57 -23.14
N ILE A 416 -8.89 7.31 -21.97
CA ILE A 416 -7.60 7.89 -21.58
C ILE A 416 -6.50 7.42 -22.55
N CYS A 417 -6.39 6.11 -22.75
CA CYS A 417 -5.34 5.53 -23.59
C CYS A 417 -5.52 5.93 -25.06
N GLY A 418 -6.75 5.97 -25.56
CA GLY A 418 -7.07 6.43 -26.91
C GLY A 418 -6.77 7.92 -27.09
N SER A 419 -7.08 8.75 -26.10
CA SER A 419 -6.72 10.17 -26.10
C SER A 419 -5.21 10.36 -26.12
N LEU A 420 -4.49 9.60 -25.31
CA LEU A 420 -3.02 9.63 -25.29
C LEU A 420 -2.42 9.20 -26.63
N ALA A 421 -2.89 8.09 -27.20
CA ALA A 421 -2.47 7.62 -28.52
C ALA A 421 -2.74 8.68 -29.58
N TRP A 422 -3.88 9.37 -29.49
CA TRP A 422 -4.24 10.45 -30.40
C TRP A 422 -3.32 11.67 -30.26
N ILE A 423 -3.02 12.10 -29.02
CA ILE A 423 -2.11 13.20 -28.73
C ILE A 423 -0.69 12.88 -29.22
N LEU A 424 -0.18 11.69 -28.91
CA LEU A 424 1.16 11.25 -29.32
C LEU A 424 1.28 11.18 -30.85
N GLY A 425 0.30 10.57 -31.51
CA GLY A 425 0.30 10.52 -32.98
C GLY A 425 0.24 11.92 -33.60
N TRP A 426 -0.55 12.84 -33.03
CA TRP A 426 -0.61 14.22 -33.51
C TRP A 426 0.72 14.97 -33.27
N ALA A 427 1.35 14.77 -32.11
CA ALA A 427 2.63 15.41 -31.79
C ALA A 427 3.77 14.91 -32.71
N LEU A 428 3.79 13.61 -33.03
CA LEU A 428 4.75 13.02 -33.96
C LEU A 428 4.54 13.54 -35.39
N GLU A 429 3.28 13.67 -35.81
CA GLU A 429 2.90 14.16 -37.14
C GLU A 429 3.25 15.65 -37.34
N ASN A 430 3.21 16.45 -36.28
CA ASN A 430 3.51 17.89 -36.31
C ASN A 430 4.91 18.20 -35.75
N ASN A 431 5.84 17.25 -35.81
CA ASN A 431 7.17 17.44 -35.26
C ASN A 431 8.06 18.20 -36.25
N ASP A 432 8.25 19.50 -36.00
CA ASP A 432 9.02 20.45 -36.83
C ASP A 432 10.49 20.07 -37.06
N PHE A 433 11.03 19.06 -36.35
CA PHE A 433 12.39 18.54 -36.60
C PHE A 433 12.56 17.94 -38.01
N ARG A 434 11.48 17.66 -38.76
CA ARG A 434 11.56 17.23 -40.17
C ARG A 434 11.99 18.35 -41.11
N ASP A 435 11.67 19.61 -40.80
CA ASP A 435 11.91 20.74 -41.71
C ASP A 435 13.31 21.36 -41.56
N GLY A 436 14.06 20.99 -40.52
CA GLY A 436 15.43 21.50 -40.28
C GLY A 436 16.54 20.81 -41.09
N GLY A 437 16.25 19.67 -41.74
CA GLY A 437 17.25 18.83 -42.44
C GLY A 437 17.41 19.10 -43.93
N SER A 438 16.45 19.78 -44.57
CA SER A 438 16.50 20.22 -45.97
C SER A 438 16.87 21.69 -46.08
N GLY A 439 17.81 22.13 -45.24
CA GLY A 439 18.57 23.35 -45.51
C GLY A 439 19.21 23.20 -46.88
N SER A 440 18.53 23.71 -47.91
CA SER A 440 19.11 23.97 -49.21
C SER A 440 20.40 24.73 -48.94
N TYR A 441 21.53 24.04 -49.12
CA TYR A 441 22.79 24.70 -49.40
C TYR A 441 22.62 25.37 -50.77
N ASP A 442 21.88 26.47 -50.80
CA ASP A 442 21.94 27.42 -51.89
C ASP A 442 23.34 28.01 -51.84
N HIS A 443 24.24 27.36 -52.58
CA HIS A 443 25.52 27.90 -53.02
C HIS A 443 25.26 29.12 -53.91
N ASN A 444 24.81 30.23 -53.31
CA ASN A 444 24.87 31.53 -53.94
C ASN A 444 26.33 32.00 -53.90
N TYR A 445 27.09 31.57 -54.90
CA TYR A 445 28.35 32.20 -55.30
C TYR A 445 28.04 33.63 -55.77
N SER A 446 27.95 34.57 -54.82
CA SER A 446 27.98 35.99 -55.14
C SER A 446 29.38 36.37 -55.59
N SER A 447 29.53 36.58 -56.90
CA SER A 447 30.70 37.18 -57.55
C SER A 447 31.17 38.47 -56.84
N PRO A 448 32.48 38.73 -56.68
CA PRO A 448 32.96 39.98 -56.12
C PRO A 448 32.69 41.14 -57.10
N ARG A 449 31.87 42.11 -56.68
CA ARG A 449 31.77 43.41 -57.37
C ARG A 449 33.11 44.14 -57.26
N SER A 450 33.72 44.40 -58.41
CA SER A 450 34.90 45.24 -58.57
C SER A 450 34.59 46.68 -58.13
N TYR A 451 35.40 47.17 -57.20
CA TYR A 451 35.41 48.56 -56.75
C TYR A 451 36.03 49.44 -57.84
N ASN A 452 35.23 50.32 -58.44
CA ASN A 452 35.68 51.26 -59.46
C ASN A 452 36.22 52.54 -58.80
N ARG A 453 37.56 52.68 -58.77
CA ARG A 453 38.27 53.83 -58.20
C ARG A 453 38.40 54.92 -59.26
N LYS A 454 37.56 55.96 -59.19
CA LYS A 454 37.74 57.22 -59.92
C LYS A 454 39.08 57.86 -59.54
N GLN A 455 40.01 57.95 -60.49
CA GLN A 455 41.12 58.90 -60.46
C GLN A 455 40.68 60.21 -61.13
N ARG A 456 40.92 61.32 -60.44
CA ARG A 456 40.91 62.68 -60.97
C ARG A 456 42.24 62.96 -61.67
N GLY A 457 42.22 63.71 -62.77
CA GLY A 457 43.44 64.31 -63.34
C GLY A 457 43.19 65.02 -64.67
N TYR A 458 43.09 66.35 -64.55
CA TYR A 458 43.15 67.43 -65.56
C TYR A 458 42.01 67.60 -66.57
#